data_AF-A0A970RIC5-F1
#
_entry.id   AF-A0A970RIC5-F1
#
_cell.length_a   1.000
_cell.length_b   1.000
_cell.length_c   1.000
_cell.angle_alpha   90.00
_cell.angle_beta   90.00
_cell.angle_gamma   90.00
#
_symmetry.space_group_name_H-M   'P 1'
#
loop_
_entity.id
_entity.type
_entity.pdbx_description
1 polymer ?
#
loop_
_entity_poly.entity_id
_entity_poly.type
_entity_poly.pdbx_seq_one_letter_code
_entity_poly.pdbx_strand_id
1 'polypeptide(L)'
;ADVIDGVREKCGRFGILDYISKPFDPEHFLEAVEKVLESGAASPSMKGSEILDRSLGMKYLGNNEALYEAVIAEYRRENSDTAERLTAAVRSGNYSEAAQIAHKVKSSSGSIGATQLFETARDLQHALEDGNEEVITELHDRFCSLMEKLLAEIGQEE
;
A
#
# COMPACT_ATOMS: atom_id res chain seq x y z
N ALA A 1 -17.20 -18.39 20.64
CA ALA A 1 -16.99 -17.95 22.03
C ALA A 1 -18.01 -16.86 22.27
N ASP A 2 -19.02 -17.15 23.07
CA ASP A 2 -20.05 -16.18 23.46
C ASP A 2 -19.39 -15.01 24.18
N VAL A 3 -19.75 -13.79 23.79
CA VAL A 3 -19.25 -12.59 24.47
C VAL A 3 -19.93 -12.54 25.83
N ILE A 4 -19.13 -12.80 26.87
CA ILE A 4 -19.51 -12.61 28.25
C ILE A 4 -19.60 -11.10 28.48
N ASP A 5 -20.67 -10.62 29.11
CA ASP A 5 -20.77 -9.23 29.55
C ASP A 5 -19.49 -8.83 30.32
N GLY A 6 -18.89 -7.70 29.95
CA GLY A 6 -17.69 -7.15 30.59
C GLY A 6 -16.35 -7.41 29.89
N VAL A 7 -16.31 -8.06 28.72
CA VAL A 7 -15.06 -8.18 27.91
C VAL A 7 -14.53 -6.80 27.50
N ARG A 8 -15.41 -5.87 27.09
CA ARG A 8 -15.07 -4.47 26.75
C ARG A 8 -14.30 -3.78 27.87
N GLU A 9 -14.81 -3.84 29.10
CA GLU A 9 -14.18 -3.23 30.29
C GLU A 9 -12.84 -3.88 30.65
N LYS A 10 -12.73 -5.21 30.52
CA LYS A 10 -11.47 -5.91 30.77
C LYS A 10 -10.41 -5.53 29.76
N CYS A 11 -10.75 -5.47 28.47
CA CYS A 11 -9.82 -5.14 27.40
C CYS A 11 -9.35 -3.68 27.47
N GLY A 12 -10.24 -2.73 27.77
CA GLY A 12 -9.88 -1.31 27.88
C GLY A 12 -8.79 -1.03 28.92
N ARG A 13 -8.73 -1.83 30.01
CA ARG A 13 -7.69 -1.71 31.04
C ARG A 13 -6.27 -2.10 30.57
N PHE A 14 -6.15 -2.79 29.44
CA PHE A 14 -4.87 -3.20 28.84
C PHE A 14 -4.49 -2.33 27.63
N GLY A 15 -5.17 -1.21 27.40
CA GLY A 15 -4.88 -0.33 26.26
C GLY A 15 -5.41 -0.85 24.92
N ILE A 16 -6.33 -1.83 24.94
CA ILE A 16 -7.04 -2.29 23.75
C ILE A 16 -8.11 -1.25 23.40
N LEU A 17 -7.98 -0.65 22.20
CA LEU A 17 -8.80 0.48 21.75
C LEU A 17 -10.22 0.07 21.33
N ASP A 18 -10.38 -1.13 20.75
CA ASP A 18 -11.70 -1.67 20.39
C ASP A 18 -11.67 -3.21 20.33
N TYR A 19 -12.84 -3.86 20.24
CA TYR A 19 -12.94 -5.30 20.03
C TYR A 19 -14.08 -5.64 19.06
N ILE A 20 -13.88 -6.72 18.31
CA ILE A 20 -14.87 -7.23 17.34
C ILE A 20 -15.28 -8.63 17.78
N SER A 21 -16.57 -8.80 18.05
CA SER A 21 -17.14 -10.08 18.45
C SER A 21 -17.53 -10.95 17.28
N LYS A 22 -17.69 -12.26 17.51
CA LYS A 22 -18.27 -13.19 16.53
C LYS A 22 -19.80 -13.24 16.68
N PRO A 23 -20.55 -13.53 15.58
CA PRO A 23 -20.08 -13.46 14.19
C PRO A 23 -19.69 -12.01 13.88
N PHE A 24 -18.58 -11.82 13.16
CA PHE A 24 -18.10 -10.47 12.90
C PHE A 24 -18.83 -9.89 11.69
N ASP A 25 -19.09 -8.60 11.77
CA ASP A 25 -19.66 -7.80 10.70
C ASP A 25 -18.50 -7.10 9.96
N PRO A 26 -18.34 -7.33 8.64
CA PRO A 26 -17.29 -6.70 7.85
C PRO A 26 -17.33 -5.16 7.89
N GLU A 27 -18.51 -4.55 7.94
CA GLU A 27 -18.65 -3.09 8.00
C GLU A 27 -18.11 -2.57 9.35
N HIS A 28 -18.50 -3.24 10.44
CA HIS A 28 -18.03 -2.94 11.78
C HIS A 28 -16.51 -3.17 11.97
N PHE A 29 -15.92 -4.10 11.21
CA PHE A 29 -14.47 -4.30 11.18
C PHE A 29 -13.76 -3.12 10.52
N LEU A 30 -14.27 -2.67 9.37
CA LEU A 30 -13.70 -1.53 8.66
C LEU A 30 -13.79 -0.26 9.50
N GLU A 31 -14.94 0.02 10.12
CA GLU A 31 -15.12 1.17 11.02
C GLU A 31 -14.13 1.15 12.20
N ALA A 32 -13.93 -0.02 12.83
CA ALA A 32 -12.99 -0.16 13.93
C ALA A 32 -11.53 0.07 13.49
N VAL A 33 -11.17 -0.36 12.28
CA VAL A 33 -9.85 -0.12 11.69
C VAL A 33 -9.67 1.36 11.34
N GLU A 34 -10.64 2.00 10.69
CA GLU A 34 -10.61 3.42 10.34
C GLU A 34 -10.39 4.30 11.57
N LYS A 35 -11.17 4.07 12.63
CA LYS A 35 -11.05 4.80 13.89
C LYS A 35 -9.67 4.66 14.56
N VAL A 36 -9.05 3.49 14.45
CA VAL A 36 -7.67 3.28 14.95
C VAL A 36 -6.66 4.03 14.09
N LEU A 37 -6.84 4.01 12.76
CA LEU A 37 -5.96 4.72 11.83
C LEU A 37 -6.07 6.25 11.96
N GLU A 38 -7.28 6.80 12.16
CA GLU A 38 -7.51 8.22 12.41
C GLU A 38 -6.84 8.68 13.71
N SER A 39 -6.83 7.84 14.75
CA SER A 39 -6.14 8.12 16.01
C SER A 39 -4.61 7.98 15.92
N GLY A 40 -4.10 7.38 14.83
CA GLY A 40 -2.70 7.11 14.55
C GLY A 40 -2.12 7.94 13.40
N ALA A 41 -2.75 9.08 13.05
CA ALA A 41 -2.31 9.95 11.96
C ALA A 41 -1.01 10.71 12.27
N ALA A 42 0.09 9.98 12.48
CA ALA A 42 1.40 10.44 12.06
C ALA A 42 1.68 9.75 10.73
N SER A 43 1.23 10.37 9.63
CA SER A 43 1.77 10.03 8.32
C SER A 43 3.29 10.26 8.41
N PRO A 44 4.14 9.23 8.25
CA PRO A 44 5.57 9.42 8.34
C PRO A 44 5.98 10.40 7.24
N SER A 45 6.32 11.62 7.67
CA SER A 45 6.88 12.64 6.79
C SER A 45 8.23 12.11 6.32
N MET A 46 8.28 11.66 5.07
CA MET A 46 9.51 11.30 4.40
C MET A 46 10.49 12.48 4.51
N LYS A 47 11.65 12.23 5.11
CA LYS A 47 12.74 13.22 5.13
C LYS A 47 13.54 13.05 3.85
N GLY A 48 13.32 13.94 2.88
CA GLY A 48 14.16 14.03 1.68
C GLY A 48 13.59 13.33 0.44
N SER A 49 14.37 13.37 -0.64
CA SER A 49 14.04 12.95 -2.02
C SER A 49 13.77 11.44 -2.20
N GLU A 50 13.81 10.67 -1.13
CA GLU A 50 13.70 9.21 -1.14
C GLU A 50 12.24 8.81 -1.43
N ILE A 51 12.05 7.76 -2.22
CA ILE A 51 10.74 7.16 -2.51
C ILE A 51 10.45 5.98 -1.57
N LEU A 52 11.50 5.37 -1.01
CA LEU A 52 11.41 4.21 -0.13
C LEU A 52 11.73 4.56 1.32
N ASP A 53 10.73 4.51 2.22
CA ASP A 53 11.01 4.55 3.66
C ASP A 53 11.42 3.16 4.15
N ARG A 54 12.73 2.87 4.09
CA ARG A 54 13.28 1.59 4.56
C ARG A 54 13.00 1.31 6.02
N SER A 55 13.00 2.35 6.88
CA SER A 55 12.72 2.17 8.31
C SER A 55 11.28 1.70 8.53
N LEU A 56 10.34 2.24 7.78
CA LEU A 56 8.94 1.84 7.82
C LEU A 56 8.75 0.41 7.29
N GLY A 57 9.34 0.09 6.13
CA GLY A 57 9.28 -1.26 5.57
C GLY A 57 9.88 -2.32 6.50
N MET A 58 11.03 -2.02 7.10
CA MET A 58 11.65 -2.85 8.13
C MET A 58 10.73 -3.13 9.31
N LYS A 59 10.02 -2.10 9.80
CA LYS A 59 9.04 -2.28 10.90
C LYS A 59 7.89 -3.20 10.50
N TYR A 60 7.38 -3.08 9.28
CA TYR A 60 6.31 -3.96 8.77
C TYR A 60 6.74 -5.42 8.67
N LEU A 61 8.03 -5.68 8.47
CA LEU A 61 8.62 -7.02 8.45
C LEU A 61 9.26 -7.42 9.80
N GLY A 62 8.86 -6.79 10.90
CA GLY A 62 9.28 -7.17 12.24
C GLY A 62 10.75 -6.85 12.57
N ASN A 63 11.33 -5.83 11.92
CA ASN A 63 12.72 -5.41 12.01
C ASN A 63 13.73 -6.52 11.64
N ASN A 64 13.35 -7.42 10.73
CA ASN A 64 14.21 -8.47 10.21
C ASN A 64 14.89 -8.02 8.91
N GLU A 65 16.16 -7.61 9.01
CA GLU A 65 16.94 -7.02 7.91
C GLU A 65 17.13 -8.00 6.74
N ALA A 66 17.48 -9.26 7.03
CA ALA A 66 17.65 -10.28 6.00
C ALA A 66 16.35 -10.56 5.23
N LEU A 67 15.21 -10.53 5.92
CA LEU A 67 13.90 -10.67 5.28
C LEU A 67 13.56 -9.44 4.43
N TYR A 68 13.83 -8.24 4.92
CA TYR A 68 13.54 -7.01 4.19
C TYR A 68 14.34 -6.92 2.88
N GLU A 69 15.64 -7.20 2.92
CA GLU A 69 16.46 -7.22 1.70
C GLU A 69 15.97 -8.27 0.69
N ALA A 70 15.57 -9.46 1.15
CA ALA A 70 14.98 -10.47 0.29
C ALA A 70 13.66 -10.01 -0.36
N VAL A 71 12.81 -9.32 0.39
CA VAL A 71 11.54 -8.77 -0.11
C VAL A 71 11.79 -7.64 -1.13
N ILE A 72 12.74 -6.75 -0.86
CA ILE A 72 13.09 -5.64 -1.76
C ILE A 72 13.69 -6.16 -3.08
N ALA A 73 14.58 -7.15 -3.01
CA ALA A 73 15.14 -7.78 -4.20
C ALA A 73 14.06 -8.44 -5.06
N GLU A 74 13.12 -9.15 -4.42
CA GLU A 74 11.99 -9.79 -5.11
C GLU A 74 11.02 -8.76 -5.69
N TYR A 75 10.72 -7.69 -4.94
CA TYR A 75 9.89 -6.58 -5.43
C TYR A 75 10.45 -5.98 -6.71
N ARG A 76 11.76 -5.70 -6.75
CA ARG A 76 12.43 -5.17 -7.95
C ARG A 76 12.35 -6.15 -9.12
N ARG A 77 12.60 -7.44 -8.87
CA ARG A 77 12.53 -8.49 -9.89
C ARG A 77 11.13 -8.61 -10.48
N GLU A 78 10.09 -8.53 -9.66
CA GLU A 78 8.70 -8.66 -10.11
C GLU A 78 8.16 -7.42 -10.82
N ASN A 79 8.73 -6.23 -10.55
CA ASN A 79 8.19 -4.96 -11.04
C ASN A 79 9.07 -4.28 -12.11
N SER A 80 10.14 -4.93 -12.56
CA SER A 80 11.09 -4.32 -13.51
C SER A 80 10.46 -3.92 -14.84
N ASP A 81 9.38 -4.58 -15.26
CA ASP A 81 8.65 -4.34 -16.52
C ASP A 81 7.26 -3.69 -16.30
N THR A 82 6.91 -3.37 -15.05
CA THR A 82 5.56 -2.92 -14.69
C THR A 82 5.16 -1.62 -15.39
N ALA A 83 6.07 -0.63 -15.47
CA ALA A 83 5.78 0.66 -16.11
C ALA A 83 5.51 0.50 -17.62
N GLU A 84 6.26 -0.39 -18.28
CA GLU A 84 6.07 -0.69 -19.70
C GLU A 84 4.72 -1.38 -19.94
N ARG A 85 4.41 -2.41 -19.15
CA ARG A 85 3.14 -3.16 -19.24
C ARG A 85 1.93 -2.28 -18.96
N LEU A 86 2.00 -1.43 -17.93
CA LEU A 86 0.95 -0.47 -17.62
C LEU A 86 0.73 0.51 -18.78
N THR A 87 1.82 1.04 -19.34
CA THR A 87 1.76 1.96 -20.48
C THR A 87 1.11 1.31 -21.70
N ALA A 88 1.42 0.03 -21.97
CA ALA A 88 0.80 -0.72 -23.06
C ALA A 88 -0.71 -0.93 -22.84
N ALA A 89 -1.12 -1.28 -21.62
CA ALA A 89 -2.53 -1.46 -21.26
C ALA A 89 -3.33 -0.15 -21.38
N VAL A 90 -2.80 0.97 -20.88
CA VAL A 90 -3.43 2.29 -20.98
C VAL A 90 -3.57 2.73 -22.45
N ARG A 91 -2.50 2.61 -23.26
CA ARG A 91 -2.51 3.02 -24.67
C ARG A 91 -3.44 2.18 -25.55
N SER A 92 -3.66 0.92 -25.19
CA SER A 92 -4.58 0.03 -25.89
C SER A 92 -6.04 0.18 -25.43
N GLY A 93 -6.31 1.05 -24.44
CA GLY A 93 -7.63 1.21 -23.84
C GLY A 93 -8.07 0.04 -22.97
N ASN A 94 -7.16 -0.89 -22.63
CA ASN A 94 -7.47 -2.04 -21.79
C ASN A 94 -7.40 -1.66 -20.30
N TYR A 95 -8.34 -0.81 -19.86
CA TYR A 95 -8.34 -0.30 -18.48
C TYR A 95 -8.55 -1.37 -17.42
N SER A 96 -9.21 -2.49 -17.77
CA SER A 96 -9.34 -3.63 -16.86
C SER A 96 -7.98 -4.25 -16.52
N GLU A 97 -7.12 -4.46 -17.52
CA GLU A 97 -5.76 -4.96 -17.31
C GLU A 97 -4.89 -3.93 -16.57
N ALA A 98 -4.97 -2.66 -16.97
CA ALA A 98 -4.24 -1.58 -16.30
C ALA A 98 -4.60 -1.49 -14.80
N ALA A 99 -5.89 -1.62 -14.46
CA ALA A 99 -6.35 -1.59 -13.07
C ALA A 99 -5.80 -2.78 -12.26
N GLN A 100 -5.71 -3.97 -12.87
CA GLN A 100 -5.09 -5.13 -12.22
C GLN A 100 -3.59 -4.92 -11.96
N ILE A 101 -2.87 -4.31 -12.91
CA ILE A 101 -1.45 -3.97 -12.74
C ILE A 101 -1.28 -2.98 -11.59
N ALA A 102 -2.07 -1.89 -11.58
CA ALA A 102 -2.05 -0.89 -10.51
C ALA A 102 -2.39 -1.53 -9.14
N HIS A 103 -3.39 -2.41 -9.08
CA HIS A 103 -3.76 -3.14 -7.87
C HIS A 103 -2.63 -4.03 -7.32
N LYS A 104 -1.93 -4.76 -8.19
CA LYS A 104 -0.78 -5.60 -7.79
C LYS A 104 0.31 -4.74 -7.16
N VAL A 105 0.65 -3.64 -7.80
CA VAL A 105 1.70 -2.72 -7.33
C VAL A 105 1.29 -2.09 -6.01
N LYS A 106 0.06 -1.55 -5.92
CA LYS A 106 -0.51 -1.04 -4.66
C LYS A 106 -0.30 -2.02 -3.52
N SER A 107 -0.71 -3.28 -3.71
CA SER A 107 -0.67 -4.30 -2.65
C SER A 107 0.74 -4.59 -2.14
N SER A 108 1.74 -4.55 -3.03
CA SER A 108 3.14 -4.82 -2.68
C SER A 108 3.89 -3.58 -2.16
N SER A 109 3.65 -2.39 -2.72
CA SER A 109 4.35 -1.14 -2.36
C SER A 109 4.17 -0.72 -0.91
N GLY A 110 2.97 -0.94 -0.35
CA GLY A 110 2.70 -0.61 1.06
C GLY A 110 3.57 -1.41 2.03
N SER A 111 3.87 -2.67 1.71
CA SER A 111 4.64 -3.55 2.59
C SER A 111 6.12 -3.18 2.70
N ILE A 112 6.67 -2.51 1.69
CA ILE A 112 8.09 -2.13 1.62
C ILE A 112 8.37 -0.70 2.12
N GLY A 113 7.33 0.08 2.41
CA GLY A 113 7.46 1.49 2.78
C GLY A 113 7.44 2.47 1.60
N ALA A 114 7.00 2.05 0.41
CA ALA A 114 6.89 2.90 -0.78
C ALA A 114 5.53 3.62 -0.82
N THR A 115 5.27 4.46 0.18
CA THR A 115 3.95 5.08 0.44
C THR A 115 3.43 5.92 -0.73
N GLN A 116 4.27 6.75 -1.35
CA GLN A 116 3.84 7.60 -2.46
C GLN A 116 3.39 6.79 -3.68
N LEU A 117 4.08 5.68 -3.96
CA LEU A 117 3.70 4.77 -5.04
C LEU A 117 2.44 3.97 -4.68
N PHE A 118 2.28 3.56 -3.42
CA PHE A 118 1.04 2.95 -2.93
C PHE A 118 -0.18 3.86 -3.17
N GLU A 119 -0.09 5.13 -2.76
CA GLU A 119 -1.18 6.11 -2.91
C GLU A 119 -1.49 6.38 -4.39
N THR A 120 -0.45 6.61 -5.20
CA THR A 120 -0.62 6.86 -6.64
C THR A 120 -1.23 5.65 -7.34
N ALA A 121 -0.81 4.42 -6.97
CA ALA A 121 -1.37 3.20 -7.53
C ALA A 121 -2.85 2.99 -7.15
N ARG A 122 -3.25 3.35 -5.92
CA ARG A 122 -4.65 3.33 -5.49
C ARG A 122 -5.49 4.30 -6.31
N ASP A 123 -5.02 5.54 -6.43
CA ASP A 123 -5.76 6.59 -7.13
C ASP A 123 -5.86 6.27 -8.63
N LEU A 124 -4.77 5.75 -9.22
CA LEU A 124 -4.77 5.30 -10.62
C LEU A 124 -5.74 4.12 -10.84
N GLN A 125 -5.77 3.16 -9.91
CA GLN A 125 -6.71 2.03 -9.99
C GLN A 125 -8.16 2.54 -10.04
N HIS A 126 -8.55 3.47 -9.17
CA HIS A 126 -9.89 4.06 -9.19
C HIS A 126 -10.18 4.82 -10.50
N ALA A 127 -9.23 5.65 -10.96
CA ALA A 127 -9.41 6.40 -12.21
C ALA A 127 -9.61 5.47 -13.43
N LEU A 128 -8.91 4.33 -13.46
CA LEU A 128 -9.04 3.30 -14.50
C LEU A 128 -10.39 2.58 -14.43
N GLU A 129 -10.91 2.31 -13.22
CA GLU A 129 -12.23 1.71 -13.00
C GLU A 129 -13.36 2.67 -13.40
N ASP A 130 -13.18 3.97 -13.14
CA ASP A 130 -14.14 5.03 -13.49
C ASP A 130 -14.06 5.46 -14.97
N GLY A 131 -12.97 5.15 -15.67
CA GLY A 131 -12.75 5.52 -17.07
C GLY A 131 -12.48 7.02 -17.30
N ASN A 132 -11.96 7.73 -16.31
CA ASN A 132 -11.68 9.17 -16.42
C ASN A 132 -10.32 9.40 -17.12
N GLU A 133 -10.33 9.54 -18.45
CA GLU A 133 -9.11 9.60 -19.28
C GLU A 133 -8.11 10.71 -18.89
N GLU A 134 -8.59 11.88 -18.48
CA GLU A 134 -7.73 13.00 -18.08
C GLU A 134 -6.95 12.65 -16.80
N VAL A 135 -7.66 12.12 -15.80
CA VAL A 135 -7.07 11.70 -14.52
C VAL A 135 -6.19 10.45 -14.70
N ILE A 136 -6.59 9.50 -15.55
CA ILE A 136 -5.77 8.32 -15.91
C ILE A 136 -4.43 8.77 -16.46
N THR A 137 -4.40 9.75 -17.37
CA THR A 137 -3.16 10.23 -17.99
C THR A 137 -2.22 10.84 -16.95
N GLU A 138 -2.73 11.74 -16.10
CA GLU A 138 -1.92 12.37 -15.05
C GLU A 138 -1.35 11.33 -14.07
N LEU A 139 -2.20 10.42 -13.57
CA LEU A 139 -1.80 9.42 -12.59
C LEU A 139 -0.91 8.34 -13.19
N HIS A 140 -1.09 8.00 -14.47
CA HIS A 140 -0.20 7.07 -15.20
C HIS A 140 1.22 7.64 -15.32
N ASP A 141 1.37 8.90 -15.71
CA ASP A 141 2.68 9.56 -15.80
C ASP A 141 3.36 9.62 -14.43
N ARG A 142 2.60 10.02 -13.40
CA ARG A 142 3.11 10.06 -12.02
C ARG A 142 3.52 8.67 -11.53
N PHE A 143 2.69 7.66 -11.77
CA PHE A 143 2.97 6.28 -11.38
C PHE A 143 4.28 5.78 -12.03
N CYS A 144 4.45 6.00 -13.33
CA CYS A 144 5.64 5.56 -14.05
C CYS A 144 6.90 6.24 -13.51
N SER A 145 6.85 7.55 -13.28
CA SER A 145 7.99 8.29 -12.69
C SER A 145 8.35 7.80 -11.29
N LEU A 146 7.36 7.52 -10.44
CA LEU A 146 7.60 6.99 -9.10
C LEU A 146 8.16 5.56 -9.13
N MET A 147 7.64 4.71 -10.00
CA MET A 147 8.12 3.34 -10.18
C MET A 147 9.58 3.32 -10.65
N GLU A 148 9.93 4.11 -11.66
CA GLU A 148 11.31 4.21 -12.16
C GLU A 148 12.28 4.68 -11.08
N LYS A 149 11.91 5.71 -10.31
CA LYS A 149 12.72 6.21 -9.19
C LYS A 149 12.90 5.15 -8.11
N LEU A 150 11.83 4.46 -7.71
CA LEU A 150 11.89 3.41 -6.72
C LEU A 150 12.80 2.25 -7.16
N LEU A 151 12.67 1.79 -8.41
CA LEU A 151 13.50 0.71 -8.94
C LEU A 151 14.98 1.11 -9.05
N ALA A 152 15.24 2.38 -9.36
CA ALA A 152 16.60 2.93 -9.35
C ALA A 152 17.18 3.00 -7.94
N GLU A 153 16.40 3.49 -6.96
CA GLU A 153 16.79 3.58 -5.54
C GLU A 153 17.11 2.18 -4.97
N ILE A 154 16.28 1.17 -5.26
CA ILE A 154 16.55 -0.22 -4.85
C ILE A 154 17.84 -0.77 -5.50
N GLY A 155 18.13 -0.39 -6.74
CA GLY A 155 19.28 -0.90 -7.50
C GLY A 155 20.62 -0.22 -7.20
N GLN A 156 20.66 0.82 -6.38
CA GLN A 156 21.89 1.57 -6.05
C GLN A 156 22.69 1.00 -4.87
N GLU A 157 22.17 -0.02 -4.19
CA GLU A 157 22.77 -0.60 -2.96
C GLU A 157 23.47 -1.96 -3.15
N GLU A 158 23.74 -2.38 -4.39
CA GLU A 158 24.60 -3.54 -4.71
C GLU A 158 26.10 -3.19 -4.79
#